data_AF-K1SMH7-F1
#
_entry.id   AF-K1SMH7-F1
#
_cell.length_a   1.000
_cell.length_b   1.000
_cell.length_c   1.000
_cell.angle_alpha   90.00
_cell.angle_beta   90.00
_cell.angle_gamma   90.00
#
_symmetry.space_group_name_H-M   'P 1'
#
loop_
_entity.id
_entity.type
_entity.pdbx_description
1 polymer ?
#
loop_
_entity_poly.entity_id
_entity_poly.type
_entity_poly.pdbx_seq_one_letter_code
_entity_poly.pdbx_strand_id
1 'polypeptide(L)'
;VRHPPHHAVLPAYCHRPIIISIGLILAPSAINNCQSNWLLAFVALAAVIVCNIWGKGMVKILPILIGVLVSYAIALVTGAVDFAAIGEASWIGFPIHKEAMGLFSIDGSEEFISALFTIMPIAIATMMEHIGDIAAISATTGRNYIRDPGLNRTLMGDGLATAMAGLLG
;
A
#
# COMPACT_ATOMS: atom_id res chain seq x y z
N VAL A 1 2.84 20.34 -27.99
CA VAL A 1 1.52 20.06 -28.59
C VAL A 1 1.65 18.95 -29.63
N ARG A 2 1.52 17.68 -29.22
CA ARG A 2 1.09 16.55 -30.06
C ARG A 2 0.49 15.52 -29.10
N HIS A 3 -0.80 15.64 -28.83
CA HIS A 3 -1.58 14.55 -28.28
C HIS A 3 -1.72 13.50 -29.40
N PRO A 4 -1.23 12.27 -29.26
CA PRO A 4 -1.84 11.18 -29.99
C PRO A 4 -3.23 10.95 -29.37
N PRO A 5 -4.29 10.80 -30.17
CA PRO A 5 -5.56 10.33 -29.68
C PRO A 5 -5.41 8.84 -29.34
N HIS A 6 -6.43 8.29 -28.70
CA HIS A 6 -6.67 6.85 -28.57
C HIS A 6 -6.26 6.19 -27.24
N HIS A 7 -7.30 5.96 -26.42
CA HIS A 7 -7.43 4.90 -25.43
C HIS A 7 -6.74 5.07 -24.06
N ALA A 8 -6.84 6.23 -23.42
CA ALA A 8 -6.97 6.21 -21.97
C ALA A 8 -8.41 5.76 -21.68
N VAL A 9 -8.60 4.48 -21.31
CA VAL A 9 -9.93 3.88 -21.09
C VAL A 9 -10.73 4.70 -20.08
N LEU A 10 -10.04 5.39 -19.17
CA LEU A 10 -10.64 6.36 -18.29
C LEU A 10 -9.81 7.67 -18.34
N PRO A 11 -10.46 8.83 -18.35
CA PRO A 11 -9.80 10.12 -18.40
C PRO A 11 -9.25 10.56 -17.03
N ALA A 12 -8.24 11.42 -17.01
CA ALA A 12 -7.52 11.84 -15.80
C ALA A 12 -8.40 12.51 -14.73
N TYR A 13 -9.60 12.98 -15.10
CA TYR A 13 -10.58 13.54 -14.17
C TYR A 13 -11.29 12.49 -13.30
N CYS A 14 -11.32 11.21 -13.70
CA CYS A 14 -11.97 10.14 -12.94
C CYS A 14 -11.07 9.50 -11.88
N HIS A 15 -9.76 9.46 -12.08
CA HIS A 15 -8.85 8.69 -11.21
C HIS A 15 -8.45 9.45 -9.94
N ARG A 16 -8.25 10.77 -10.05
CA ARG A 16 -7.82 11.59 -8.91
C ARG A 16 -8.82 11.55 -7.73
N PRO A 17 -10.15 11.65 -7.95
CA PRO A 17 -11.11 11.51 -6.86
C PRO A 17 -11.11 10.11 -6.23
N ILE A 18 -10.91 9.06 -7.03
CA ILE A 18 -10.87 7.68 -6.53
C ILE A 18 -9.69 7.49 -5.57
N ILE A 19 -8.48 7.93 -5.96
CA ILE A 19 -7.28 7.84 -5.12
C ILE A 19 -7.46 8.60 -3.79
N ILE A 20 -8.05 9.80 -3.84
CA ILE A 20 -8.37 10.57 -2.62
C ILE A 20 -9.37 9.80 -1.73
N SER A 21 -10.34 9.14 -2.33
CA SER A 21 -11.37 8.38 -1.62
C SER A 21 -10.80 7.14 -0.94
N ILE A 22 -9.90 6.41 -1.60
CA ILE A 22 -9.18 5.26 -1.02
C ILE A 22 -8.40 5.70 0.23
N GLY A 23 -7.64 6.80 0.12
CA GLY A 23 -6.91 7.35 1.28
C GLY A 23 -7.81 7.76 2.43
N LEU A 24 -8.97 8.36 2.14
CA LEU A 24 -9.93 8.77 3.15
C LEU A 24 -10.62 7.58 3.84
N ILE A 25 -10.87 6.48 3.13
CA ILE A 25 -11.42 5.24 3.70
C ILE A 25 -10.43 4.56 4.66
N LEU A 26 -9.12 4.72 4.44
CA LEU A 26 -8.08 4.16 5.31
C LEU A 26 -7.76 5.04 6.53
N ALA A 27 -8.14 6.33 6.52
CA ALA A 27 -7.86 7.27 7.60
C ALA A 27 -8.40 6.83 8.98
N PRO A 28 -9.63 6.28 9.12
CA PRO A 28 -10.13 5.80 10.41
C PRO A 28 -9.28 4.68 11.01
N SER A 29 -8.75 3.77 10.20
CA SER A 29 -7.86 2.70 10.66
C SER A 29 -6.57 3.28 11.25
N ALA A 30 -5.98 4.27 10.58
CA ALA A 30 -4.81 4.98 11.11
C ALA A 30 -5.10 5.66 12.46
N ILE A 31 -6.26 6.30 12.59
CA ILE A 31 -6.68 6.94 13.85
C ILE A 31 -6.84 5.90 14.98
N ASN A 32 -7.46 4.76 14.70
CA ASN A 32 -7.61 3.68 15.69
C ASN A 32 -6.25 3.15 16.16
N ASN A 33 -5.27 3.03 15.28
CA ASN A 33 -3.91 2.66 15.66
C ASN A 33 -3.24 3.74 16.53
N CYS A 34 -3.42 5.01 16.20
CA CYS A 34 -2.90 6.13 17.00
C CYS A 34 -3.51 6.23 18.40
N GLN A 35 -4.75 5.78 18.60
CA GLN A 35 -5.39 5.78 19.92
C GLN A 35 -4.64 4.94 20.95
N SER A 36 -3.91 3.91 20.51
CA SER A 36 -3.09 3.06 21.38
C SER A 36 -1.96 3.84 22.04
N ASN A 37 -1.37 4.83 21.35
CA ASN A 37 -0.35 5.70 21.91
C ASN A 37 -0.24 7.03 21.16
N TRP A 38 -0.99 8.03 21.63
CA TRP A 38 -0.99 9.37 21.03
C TRP A 38 0.38 10.04 21.04
N LEU A 39 1.20 9.81 22.07
CA LEU A 39 2.52 10.42 22.17
C LEU A 39 3.42 9.93 21.04
N LEU A 40 3.47 8.62 20.78
CA LEU A 40 4.25 8.05 19.69
C LEU A 40 3.73 8.48 18.32
N ALA A 41 2.40 8.60 18.16
CA ALA A 41 1.79 9.08 16.93
C ALA A 41 2.20 10.54 16.61
N PHE A 42 2.15 11.43 17.61
CA PHE A 42 2.60 12.82 17.43
C PHE A 42 4.10 12.93 17.15
N VAL A 43 4.92 12.10 17.80
CA VAL A 43 6.36 12.02 17.54
C VAL A 43 6.64 11.57 16.12
N ALA A 44 5.98 10.51 15.65
CA ALA A 44 6.13 10.02 14.28
C ALA A 44 5.74 11.12 13.26
N LEU A 45 4.60 11.77 13.46
CA LEU A 45 4.13 12.84 12.60
C LEU A 45 5.10 14.04 12.59
N ALA A 46 5.55 14.47 13.77
CA ALA A 46 6.51 15.57 13.90
C ALA A 46 7.82 15.24 13.20
N ALA A 47 8.36 14.03 13.39
CA ALA A 47 9.58 13.58 12.74
C ALA A 47 9.45 13.58 11.20
N VAL A 48 8.33 13.11 10.66
CA VAL A 48 8.06 13.16 9.21
C VAL A 48 8.01 14.60 8.70
N ILE A 49 7.31 15.50 9.39
CA ILE A 49 7.20 16.92 8.99
C ILE A 49 8.57 17.60 9.04
N VAL A 50 9.32 17.41 10.13
CA VAL A 50 10.68 17.95 10.31
C VAL A 50 11.60 17.47 9.19
N CYS A 51 11.59 16.16 8.89
CA CYS A 51 12.41 15.58 7.83
C CYS A 51 12.01 16.07 6.44
N ASN A 52 10.72 16.32 6.19
CA ASN A 52 10.26 16.82 4.89
C ASN A 52 10.64 18.29 4.66
N ILE A 53 10.50 19.14 5.69
CA ILE A 53 10.79 20.58 5.60
C ILE A 53 12.30 20.85 5.62
N TRP A 54 13.03 20.31 6.60
CA TRP A 54 14.44 20.62 6.83
C TRP A 54 15.41 19.55 6.32
N GLY A 55 14.92 18.38 5.90
CA GLY A 55 15.76 17.34 5.32
C GLY A 55 16.47 17.79 4.06
N LYS A 56 17.73 17.38 3.91
CA LYS A 56 18.55 17.60 2.71
C LYS A 56 18.97 16.27 2.10
N GLY A 57 19.09 16.24 0.77
CA GLY A 57 19.50 15.05 0.04
C GLY A 57 18.59 13.86 0.31
N MET A 58 19.17 12.74 0.74
CA MET A 58 18.49 11.46 0.93
C MET A 58 17.40 11.48 2.01
N VAL A 59 17.55 12.31 3.04
CA VAL A 59 16.59 12.45 4.15
C VAL A 59 15.22 12.94 3.67
N LYS A 60 15.20 13.77 2.62
CA LYS A 60 13.95 14.31 2.05
C LYS A 60 13.20 13.30 1.18
N ILE A 61 13.87 12.24 0.74
CA ILE A 61 13.28 11.17 -0.10
C ILE A 61 12.55 10.15 0.76
N LEU A 62 13.02 9.89 1.98
CA LEU A 62 12.52 8.83 2.87
C LEU A 62 11.98 9.35 4.23
N PRO A 63 11.16 10.42 4.26
CA PRO A 63 10.72 11.01 5.53
C PRO A 63 9.87 10.06 6.38
N ILE A 64 9.06 9.20 5.75
CA ILE A 64 8.19 8.23 6.44
C ILE A 64 9.04 7.18 7.18
N LEU A 65 10.06 6.63 6.53
CA LEU A 65 10.96 5.63 7.12
C LEU A 65 11.66 6.19 8.36
N ILE A 66 12.17 7.43 8.26
CA ILE A 66 12.85 8.10 9.38
C ILE A 66 11.86 8.36 10.52
N GLY A 67 10.63 8.77 10.19
CA GLY A 67 9.55 8.94 11.18
C GLY A 67 9.28 7.68 11.99
N VAL A 68 9.19 6.52 11.32
CA VAL A 68 9.00 5.22 11.97
C VAL A 68 10.20 4.83 12.84
N LEU A 69 11.43 5.06 12.37
CA LEU A 69 12.63 4.74 13.15
C LEU A 69 12.74 5.61 14.42
N VAL A 70 12.44 6.90 14.32
CA VAL A 70 12.48 7.84 15.44
C VAL A 70 11.39 7.52 16.46
N SER A 71 10.16 7.25 16.00
CA SER A 71 9.07 6.89 16.90
C SER A 71 9.33 5.55 17.59
N TYR A 72 9.91 4.57 16.89
CA TYR A 72 10.33 3.31 17.49
C TYR A 72 11.43 3.49 18.53
N ALA A 73 12.45 4.33 18.26
CA ALA A 73 13.49 4.64 19.24
C ALA A 73 12.92 5.27 20.51
N ILE A 74 11.91 6.15 20.39
CA ILE A 74 11.23 6.74 21.53
C ILE A 74 10.36 5.71 22.26
N ALA A 75 9.72 4.78 21.54
CA ALA A 75 8.96 3.68 22.14
C ALA A 75 9.85 2.77 23.01
N LEU A 76 11.11 2.56 22.62
CA LEU A 76 12.09 1.81 23.42
C LEU A 76 12.38 2.53 24.75
N VAL A 77 12.57 3.85 24.71
CA VAL A 77 12.87 4.64 25.92
C VAL A 77 11.65 4.74 26.84
N THR A 78 10.44 4.81 26.28
CA THR A 78 9.19 4.86 27.07
C THR A 78 8.75 3.49 27.59
N GLY A 79 9.46 2.41 27.25
CA GLY A 79 9.13 1.05 27.69
C GLY A 79 7.84 0.50 27.06
N ALA A 80 7.40 1.08 25.94
CA ALA A 80 6.17 0.68 25.25
C ALA A 80 6.39 -0.52 24.30
N VAL A 81 7.58 -1.11 24.29
CA VAL A 81 7.96 -2.24 23.42
C VAL A 81 8.01 -3.51 24.24
N ASP A 82 7.19 -4.49 23.86
CA ASP A 82 7.25 -5.84 24.39
C ASP A 82 8.22 -6.69 23.56
N PHE A 83 9.24 -7.24 24.22
CA PHE A 83 10.24 -8.12 23.61
C PHE A 83 9.92 -9.61 23.76
N ALA A 84 8.86 -9.98 24.48
CA ALA A 84 8.49 -11.39 24.69
C ALA A 84 8.27 -12.12 23.36
N ALA A 85 7.57 -11.47 22.43
CA ALA A 85 7.32 -12.01 21.10
C ALA A 85 8.58 -12.24 20.26
N ILE A 86 9.67 -11.50 20.52
CA ILE A 86 10.95 -11.67 19.80
C ILE A 86 11.70 -12.90 20.33
N GLY A 87 11.59 -13.19 21.63
CA GLY A 87 12.21 -14.37 22.24
C GLY A 87 11.54 -15.69 21.84
N GLU A 88 10.24 -15.65 21.53
CA GLU A 88 9.46 -16.81 21.08
C GLU A 88 9.51 -17.00 19.55
N ALA A 89 10.03 -16.02 18.81
CA ALA A 89 10.09 -16.09 17.35
C ALA A 89 11.15 -17.09 16.86
N SER A 90 10.77 -17.89 15.86
CA SER A 90 11.69 -18.79 15.19
C SER A 90 12.70 -18.03 14.31
N TRP A 91 13.96 -18.44 14.31
CA TRP A 91 15.02 -17.83 13.49
C TRP A 91 14.74 -17.92 11.98
N ILE A 92 14.02 -18.96 11.55
CA ILE A 92 13.50 -19.12 10.20
C ILE A 92 12.00 -19.28 10.30
N GLY A 93 11.26 -18.22 9.98
CA GLY A 93 9.81 -18.29 9.79
C GLY A 93 9.53 -18.68 8.35
N PHE A 94 8.93 -19.86 8.13
CA PHE A 94 8.29 -20.12 6.85
C PHE A 94 6.98 -19.31 6.84
N PRO A 95 6.80 -18.31 5.97
CA PRO A 95 5.59 -17.47 5.96
C PRO A 95 4.35 -18.23 5.48
N ILE A 96 4.50 -19.51 5.13
CA ILE A 96 3.47 -20.37 4.58
C ILE A 96 2.62 -20.94 5.73
N HIS A 97 1.60 -20.19 6.12
CA HIS A 97 0.58 -20.65 7.05
C HIS A 97 -0.56 -21.29 6.24
N LYS A 98 -0.82 -22.58 6.47
CA LYS A 98 -1.83 -23.34 5.72
C LYS A 98 -3.23 -22.72 5.77
N GLU A 99 -3.53 -21.98 6.83
CA GLU A 99 -4.82 -21.34 7.08
C GLU A 99 -5.00 -20.00 6.32
N ALA A 100 -3.90 -19.35 5.93
CA ALA A 100 -3.91 -18.09 5.18
C ALA A 100 -3.76 -18.30 3.66
N MET A 101 -3.44 -19.52 3.23
CA MET A 101 -3.16 -19.83 1.83
C MET A 101 -4.45 -19.98 1.03
N GLY A 102 -4.73 -19.05 0.11
CA GLY A 102 -5.91 -19.10 -0.74
C GLY A 102 -6.03 -20.38 -1.58
N LEU A 103 -4.92 -21.09 -1.85
CA LEU A 103 -4.91 -22.38 -2.54
C LEU A 103 -5.68 -23.49 -1.79
N PHE A 104 -5.71 -23.44 -0.46
CA PHE A 104 -6.40 -24.43 0.39
C PHE A 104 -7.78 -23.97 0.88
N SER A 105 -8.15 -22.71 0.62
CA SER A 105 -9.42 -22.10 1.06
C SER A 105 -10.53 -22.13 0.00
N ILE A 106 -10.26 -22.62 -1.22
CA ILE A 106 -11.26 -22.77 -2.29
C ILE A 106 -12.09 -24.03 -2.02
N ASP A 107 -12.99 -23.94 -1.04
CA ASP A 107 -13.90 -25.04 -0.65
C ASP A 107 -15.29 -24.94 -1.34
N GLY A 108 -15.51 -23.88 -2.13
CA GLY A 108 -16.80 -23.65 -2.79
C GLY A 108 -17.97 -23.43 -1.82
N SER A 109 -17.67 -23.21 -0.54
CA SER A 109 -18.66 -22.92 0.51
C SER A 109 -19.39 -21.61 0.24
N GLU A 110 -20.60 -21.47 0.80
CA GLU A 110 -21.38 -20.23 0.70
C GLU A 110 -20.62 -19.02 1.26
N GLU A 111 -19.77 -19.24 2.28
CA GLU A 111 -18.89 -18.22 2.87
C GLU A 111 -17.80 -17.75 1.89
N PHE A 112 -17.17 -18.68 1.16
CA PHE A 112 -16.16 -18.35 0.15
C PHE A 112 -16.77 -17.54 -1.00
N ILE A 113 -17.94 -17.95 -1.49
CA ILE A 113 -18.64 -17.25 -2.56
C ILE A 113 -19.05 -15.84 -2.10
N SER A 114 -19.57 -15.71 -0.88
CA SER A 114 -19.93 -14.42 -0.29
C SER A 114 -18.72 -13.49 -0.14
N ALA A 115 -17.59 -14.01 0.36
CA ALA A 115 -16.34 -13.25 0.48
C ALA A 115 -15.80 -12.80 -0.90
N LEU A 116 -15.86 -13.67 -1.91
CA LEU A 116 -15.46 -13.35 -3.28
C LEU A 116 -16.25 -12.18 -3.84
N PHE A 117 -17.59 -12.21 -3.73
CA PHE A 117 -18.43 -11.11 -4.19
C PHE A 117 -18.22 -9.81 -3.40
N THR A 118 -17.83 -9.92 -2.13
CA THR A 118 -17.54 -8.75 -1.27
C THR A 118 -16.20 -8.10 -1.64
N ILE A 119 -15.18 -8.89 -1.98
CA ILE A 119 -13.83 -8.40 -2.33
C ILE A 119 -13.71 -8.00 -3.81
N MET A 120 -14.48 -8.63 -4.70
CA MET A 120 -14.43 -8.38 -6.14
C MET A 120 -14.52 -6.89 -6.54
N PRO A 121 -15.37 -6.04 -5.93
CA PRO A 121 -15.39 -4.61 -6.22
C PRO A 121 -14.08 -3.89 -5.86
N ILE A 122 -13.35 -4.36 -4.84
CA ILE A 122 -12.06 -3.78 -4.42
C ILE A 122 -11.02 -3.96 -5.53
N ALA A 123 -11.06 -5.08 -6.26
CA ALA A 123 -10.16 -5.30 -7.40
C ALA A 123 -10.36 -4.27 -8.53
N ILE A 124 -11.58 -3.70 -8.67
CA ILE A 124 -11.82 -2.60 -9.61
C ILE A 124 -11.13 -1.33 -9.12
N ALA A 125 -11.17 -1.06 -7.81
CA ALA A 125 -10.50 0.09 -7.22
C ALA A 125 -8.97 0.01 -7.37
N THR A 126 -8.37 -1.18 -7.18
CA THR A 126 -6.92 -1.37 -7.34
C THR A 126 -6.48 -1.23 -8.80
N MET A 127 -7.26 -1.70 -9.76
CA MET A 127 -7.00 -1.43 -11.19
C MET A 127 -6.97 0.07 -11.48
N MET A 128 -7.90 0.84 -10.90
CA MET A 128 -7.96 2.29 -11.05
C MET A 128 -6.79 3.01 -10.39
N GLU A 129 -6.36 2.53 -9.23
CA GLU A 129 -5.18 3.00 -8.52
C GLU A 129 -3.91 2.77 -9.35
N HIS A 130 -3.71 1.56 -9.88
CA HIS A 130 -2.57 1.21 -10.73
C HIS A 130 -2.48 2.11 -11.97
N ILE A 131 -3.60 2.41 -12.64
CA ILE A 131 -3.62 3.34 -13.79
C ILE A 131 -3.19 4.75 -13.35
N GLY A 132 -3.67 5.21 -12.19
CA GLY A 132 -3.30 6.49 -11.61
C GLY A 132 -1.80 6.60 -11.33
N ASP A 133 -1.21 5.56 -10.76
CA ASP A 133 0.22 5.51 -10.42
C ASP A 133 1.10 5.50 -11.67
N ILE A 134 0.76 4.68 -12.68
CA ILE A 134 1.47 4.67 -13.96
C ILE A 134 1.40 6.04 -14.65
N ALA A 135 0.27 6.74 -14.55
CA ALA A 135 0.13 8.10 -15.08
C ALA A 135 0.98 9.13 -14.31
N ALA A 136 1.03 9.04 -12.98
CA ALA A 136 1.85 9.91 -12.14
C ALA A 136 3.35 9.69 -12.41
N ILE A 137 3.80 8.43 -12.45
CA ILE A 137 5.18 8.06 -12.78
C ILE A 137 5.54 8.55 -14.18
N SER A 138 4.66 8.34 -15.17
CA SER A 138 4.87 8.80 -16.55
C SER A 138 5.08 10.32 -16.62
N ALA A 139 4.33 11.08 -15.82
CA ALA A 139 4.46 12.53 -15.74
C ALA A 139 5.77 12.96 -15.07
N THR A 140 6.22 12.27 -14.02
CA THR A 140 7.46 12.58 -13.31
C THR A 140 8.71 12.20 -14.10
N THR A 141 8.69 11.07 -14.82
CA THR A 141 9.85 10.60 -15.61
C THR A 141 9.88 11.14 -17.03
N GLY A 142 8.82 11.81 -17.49
CA GLY A 142 8.68 12.31 -18.86
C GLY A 142 8.60 11.22 -19.93
N ARG A 143 8.20 9.99 -19.54
CA ARG A 143 8.07 8.84 -20.45
C ARG A 143 6.64 8.32 -20.40
N ASN A 144 6.08 7.93 -21.54
CA ASN A 144 4.70 7.45 -21.61
C ASN A 144 4.62 5.93 -21.43
N TYR A 145 4.51 5.47 -20.18
CA TYR A 145 4.42 4.03 -19.86
C TYR A 145 3.08 3.40 -20.25
N ILE A 146 2.03 4.20 -20.44
CA ILE A 146 0.73 3.75 -20.96
C ILE A 146 0.89 3.20 -22.39
N ARG A 147 1.81 3.79 -23.17
CA ARG A 147 2.12 3.38 -24.55
C ARG A 147 3.21 2.32 -24.63
N ASP A 148 4.30 2.49 -23.90
CA ASP A 148 5.46 1.58 -23.91
C ASP A 148 6.04 1.50 -22.48
N PRO A 149 5.93 0.36 -21.77
CA PRO A 149 5.69 -1.02 -22.24
C PRO A 149 4.24 -1.38 -22.59
N GLY A 150 3.28 -0.49 -22.32
CA GLY A 150 1.86 -0.67 -22.61
C GLY A 150 1.04 -1.03 -21.37
N LEU A 151 -0.10 -0.37 -21.19
CA LEU A 151 -0.97 -0.54 -20.02
C LEU A 151 -1.41 -1.99 -19.78
N ASN A 152 -1.65 -2.75 -20.86
CA ASN A 152 -2.03 -4.16 -20.76
C ASN A 152 -0.96 -5.00 -20.05
N ARG A 153 0.33 -4.69 -20.26
CA ARG A 153 1.44 -5.44 -19.65
C ARG A 153 1.62 -5.07 -18.18
N THR A 154 1.43 -3.80 -17.82
CA THR A 154 1.57 -3.35 -16.44
C THR A 154 0.41 -3.87 -15.58
N LEU A 155 -0.83 -3.81 -16.09
CA LEU A 155 -2.01 -4.37 -15.42
C LEU A 155 -1.97 -5.90 -15.32
N MET A 156 -1.50 -6.59 -16.36
CA MET A 156 -1.34 -8.05 -16.30
C MET A 156 -0.29 -8.45 -15.25
N GLY A 157 0.81 -7.70 -15.14
CA GLY A 157 1.82 -7.91 -14.10
C GLY A 157 1.26 -7.73 -12.70
N ASP A 158 0.49 -6.67 -12.47
CA ASP A 158 -0.16 -6.36 -11.20
C ASP A 158 -1.18 -7.43 -10.78
N GLY A 159 -2.04 -7.84 -11.71
CA GLY A 159 -3.04 -8.89 -11.48
C GLY A 159 -2.40 -10.26 -11.23
N LEU A 160 -1.35 -10.63 -11.97
CA LEU A 160 -0.62 -11.88 -11.73
C LEU A 160 0.10 -11.86 -10.39
N ALA A 161 0.75 -10.77 -10.02
CA ALA A 161 1.40 -10.62 -8.73
C ALA A 161 0.38 -10.73 -7.58
N THR A 162 -0.77 -10.06 -7.72
CA THR A 162 -1.86 -10.11 -6.73
C THR A 162 -2.47 -11.51 -6.63
N ALA A 163 -2.67 -12.21 -7.76
CA ALA A 163 -3.15 -13.59 -7.76
C ALA A 163 -2.14 -14.54 -7.09
N MET A 164 -0.85 -14.38 -7.37
CA MET A 164 0.21 -15.17 -6.72
C MET A 164 0.30 -14.88 -5.22
N ALA A 165 0.18 -13.61 -4.80
CA ALA A 165 0.12 -13.23 -3.40
C ALA A 165 -1.10 -13.88 -2.72
N GLY A 166 -2.30 -13.74 -3.29
CA GLY A 166 -3.51 -14.36 -2.76
C GLY A 166 -3.44 -15.90 -2.70
N LEU A 167 -2.72 -16.54 -3.62
CA LEU A 167 -2.50 -17.98 -3.60
C LEU A 167 -1.55 -18.43 -2.50
N LEU A 168 -0.56 -17.62 -2.12
CA LEU A 168 0.47 -17.96 -1.13
C LEU A 168 0.13 -17.49 0.29
N GLY A 169 -0.78 -16.52 0.42
CA GLY A 169 -1.09 -15.83 1.68
C GLY A 169 -0.14 -14.66 1.93
#